data_AF-A0A8T4Y7B6-F1
#
_entry.id   AF-A0A8T4Y7B6-F1
#
_cell.length_a   1.000
_cell.length_b   1.000
_cell.length_c   1.000
_cell.angle_alpha   90.00
_cell.angle_beta   90.00
_cell.angle_gamma   90.00
#
_symmetry.space_group_name_H-M   'P 1'
#
loop_
_entity.id
_entity.type
_entity.pdbx_description
1 polymer ?
#
loop_
_entity_poly.entity_id
_entity_poly.type
_entity_poly.pdbx_seq_one_letter_code
_entity_poly.pdbx_strand_id
1 'polypeptide(L)'
;MTPDSDTFSAMSKILSKLGKKTLSLALIFNSLISLTFVISNLVSSYLSINGEQQYWSFLIGNSVFLFVFIASILNILPAKILGKVELGRIWFHHYVYGFLASSVSFTLMAFFAPTYVLVFLIPSLCFQATGLQMFLIYSALFFVYGGLTLVIDDIRDVSERLDKILDKLKIRAYKSSKILQKMHLISCLVTVCVSLSLYASIMEKNMQSDMWTIQNISTTFFATSLLITGLWGLRAIKAKYWFIKLYQDLARLEPVLQHI
;
A
#
# COMPACT_ATOMS: atom_id res chain seq x y z
N MET A 1 -7.80 -41.87 -17.95
CA MET A 1 -8.11 -40.54 -18.51
C MET A 1 -7.06 -39.56 -18.00
N THR A 2 -6.02 -39.35 -18.78
CA THR A 2 -5.03 -38.29 -18.53
C THR A 2 -5.64 -36.97 -18.98
N PRO A 3 -5.59 -35.90 -18.17
CA PRO A 3 -6.06 -34.58 -18.63
C PRO A 3 -5.27 -34.16 -19.87
N ASP A 4 -5.98 -33.84 -20.96
CA ASP A 4 -5.38 -33.40 -22.22
C ASP A 4 -4.46 -32.19 -21.99
N SER A 5 -3.34 -32.12 -22.72
CA SER A 5 -2.32 -31.05 -22.60
C SER A 5 -2.90 -29.64 -22.67
N ASP A 6 -4.03 -29.47 -23.36
CA ASP A 6 -4.73 -28.20 -23.51
C ASP A 6 -5.40 -27.73 -22.22
N THR A 7 -5.88 -28.66 -21.39
CA THR A 7 -6.48 -28.35 -20.08
C THR A 7 -5.42 -27.85 -19.09
N PHE A 8 -4.23 -28.44 -19.10
CA PHE A 8 -3.10 -28.02 -18.27
C PHE A 8 -2.58 -26.63 -18.67
N SER A 9 -2.49 -26.37 -19.98
CA SER A 9 -2.10 -25.06 -20.52
C SER A 9 -3.12 -23.96 -20.15
N ALA A 10 -4.41 -24.25 -20.24
CA ALA A 10 -5.48 -23.32 -19.83
C ALA A 10 -5.44 -23.02 -18.33
N MET A 11 -5.29 -24.05 -17.49
CA MET A 11 -5.21 -23.91 -16.03
C MET A 11 -3.99 -23.09 -15.60
N SER A 12 -2.83 -23.32 -16.22
CA SER A 12 -1.61 -22.54 -15.97
C SER A 12 -1.79 -21.05 -16.32
N LYS A 13 -2.46 -20.74 -17.43
CA LYS A 13 -2.77 -19.35 -17.82
C LYS A 13 -3.69 -18.65 -16.81
N ILE A 14 -4.71 -19.36 -16.32
CA ILE A 14 -5.64 -18.83 -15.30
C ILE A 14 -4.89 -18.55 -13.99
N LEU A 15 -4.08 -19.51 -13.53
CA LEU A 15 -3.29 -19.36 -12.31
C LEU A 15 -2.32 -18.17 -12.40
N SER A 16 -1.66 -17.98 -13.54
CA SER A 16 -0.79 -16.83 -13.79
C SER A 16 -1.54 -15.50 -13.71
N LYS A 17 -2.74 -15.43 -14.30
CA LYS A 17 -3.61 -14.23 -14.22
C LYS A 17 -4.02 -13.94 -12.78
N LEU A 18 -4.47 -14.97 -12.04
CA LEU A 18 -4.86 -14.83 -10.64
C LEU A 18 -3.68 -14.37 -9.78
N GLY A 19 -2.51 -14.98 -9.94
CA GLY A 19 -1.29 -14.60 -9.22
C GLY A 19 -0.90 -13.15 -9.46
N LYS A 20 -1.00 -12.64 -10.69
CA LYS A 20 -0.76 -11.22 -10.99
C LYS A 20 -1.77 -10.30 -10.32
N LYS A 21 -3.05 -10.69 -10.29
CA LYS A 21 -4.11 -9.91 -9.63
C LYS A 21 -3.90 -9.87 -8.11
N THR A 22 -3.64 -11.02 -7.48
CA THR A 22 -3.34 -11.12 -6.05
C THR A 22 -2.09 -10.34 -5.69
N LEU A 23 -1.02 -10.44 -6.48
CA LEU A 23 0.21 -9.68 -6.26
C LEU A 23 -0.03 -8.16 -6.36
N SER A 24 -0.80 -7.71 -7.34
CA SER A 24 -1.20 -6.30 -7.47
C SER A 24 -1.94 -5.80 -6.24
N LEU A 25 -2.94 -6.55 -5.77
CA LEU A 25 -3.70 -6.20 -4.57
C LEU A 25 -2.78 -6.17 -3.33
N ALA A 26 -1.91 -7.17 -3.17
CA ALA A 26 -0.94 -7.21 -2.08
C ALA A 26 -0.01 -5.99 -2.08
N LEU A 27 0.44 -5.55 -3.27
CA LEU A 27 1.30 -4.37 -3.40
C LEU A 27 0.56 -3.05 -3.09
N ILE A 28 -0.70 -2.91 -3.50
CA ILE A 28 -1.55 -1.76 -3.14
C ILE A 28 -1.78 -1.75 -1.62
N PHE A 29 -2.13 -2.90 -1.04
CA PHE A 29 -2.29 -3.07 0.40
C PHE A 29 -1.02 -2.68 1.17
N ASN A 30 0.14 -3.13 0.68
CA ASN A 30 1.43 -2.82 1.27
C ASN A 30 1.77 -1.32 1.19
N SER A 31 1.42 -0.66 0.07
CA SER A 31 1.49 0.80 -0.06
C SER A 31 0.64 1.52 0.99
N LEU A 32 -0.58 1.03 1.30
CA LEU A 32 -1.44 1.63 2.32
C LEU A 32 -0.90 1.45 3.74
N ILE A 33 -0.33 0.28 4.07
CA ILE A 33 0.35 0.05 5.35
C ILE A 33 1.52 1.03 5.50
N SER A 34 2.35 1.16 4.45
CA SER A 34 3.49 2.07 4.45
C SER A 34 3.07 3.53 4.64
N LEU A 35 1.97 3.94 3.99
CA LEU A 35 1.38 5.27 4.14
C LEU A 35 0.90 5.54 5.57
N THR A 36 0.18 4.57 6.15
CA THR A 36 -0.33 4.66 7.53
C THR A 36 0.81 4.75 8.52
N PHE A 37 1.86 3.93 8.35
CA PHE A 37 3.05 3.97 9.20
C PHE A 37 3.69 5.36 9.21
N VAL A 38 3.84 5.98 8.03
CA VAL A 38 4.37 7.35 7.92
C VAL A 38 3.49 8.36 8.64
N ILE A 39 2.18 8.32 8.40
CA ILE A 39 1.25 9.25 9.03
C ILE A 39 1.29 9.09 10.56
N SER A 40 1.31 7.85 11.06
CA SER A 40 1.44 7.54 12.48
C SER A 40 2.66 8.18 13.11
N ASN A 41 3.83 7.99 12.49
CA ASN A 41 5.08 8.52 13.02
C ASN A 41 5.13 10.04 12.93
N LEU A 42 4.61 10.65 11.85
CA LEU A 42 4.53 12.10 11.71
C LEU A 42 3.61 12.73 12.76
N VAL A 43 2.43 12.14 12.99
CA VAL A 43 1.49 12.64 14.00
C VAL A 43 2.05 12.45 15.41
N SER A 44 2.64 11.29 15.70
CA SER A 44 3.29 11.04 16.99
C SER A 44 4.45 12.00 17.25
N SER A 45 5.21 12.36 16.21
CA SER A 45 6.30 13.34 16.26
C SER A 45 5.78 14.77 16.49
N TYR A 46 4.66 15.14 15.86
CA TYR A 46 4.08 16.48 15.99
C TYR A 46 3.37 16.71 17.33
N LEU A 47 2.67 15.68 17.84
CA LEU A 47 1.89 15.80 19.08
C LEU A 47 2.74 15.69 20.35
N SER A 48 4.04 15.36 20.26
CA SER A 48 4.97 15.19 21.40
C SER A 48 4.41 14.35 22.55
N ILE A 49 3.50 13.40 22.24
CA ILE A 49 2.79 12.62 23.27
C ILE A 49 3.75 11.69 24.03
N ASN A 50 4.88 11.33 23.42
CA ASN A 50 5.96 10.60 24.06
C ASN A 50 7.26 11.39 23.87
N GLY A 51 7.74 12.06 24.91
CA GLY A 51 9.07 12.70 24.91
C GLY A 51 10.23 11.73 24.62
N GLU A 52 9.94 10.43 24.61
CA GLU A 52 10.76 9.40 23.99
C GLU A 52 10.40 9.25 22.50
N GLN A 53 11.16 9.92 21.64
CA GLN A 53 11.19 9.61 20.21
C GLN A 53 11.53 8.11 20.04
N GLN A 54 10.52 7.27 19.83
CA GLN A 54 10.63 5.80 19.76
C GLN A 54 11.62 5.27 18.70
N TYR A 55 12.07 6.16 17.79
CA TYR A 55 13.03 5.90 16.74
C TYR A 55 14.10 7.01 16.66
N TRP A 56 14.88 7.19 17.72
CA TRP A 56 16.14 7.96 17.72
C TRP A 56 17.28 7.27 16.95
N SER A 57 17.00 6.56 15.86
CA SER A 57 18.08 6.30 14.91
C SER A 57 18.42 7.66 14.29
N PHE A 58 19.54 8.23 14.72
CA PHE A 58 20.12 9.57 14.51
C PHE A 58 20.13 10.13 13.06
N LEU A 59 19.48 9.46 12.11
CA LEU A 59 19.51 9.69 10.67
C LEU A 59 18.12 9.96 10.03
N ILE A 60 17.01 9.72 10.73
CA ILE A 60 15.66 9.84 10.13
C ILE A 60 14.98 11.11 10.63
N GLY A 61 15.26 12.24 9.97
CA GLY A 61 14.48 13.46 10.16
C GLY A 61 13.04 13.28 9.67
N ASN A 62 12.10 14.09 10.18
CA ASN A 62 10.69 14.10 9.72
C ASN A 62 10.56 14.24 8.19
N SER A 63 11.52 14.90 7.54
CA SER A 63 11.60 15.05 6.08
C SER A 63 11.81 13.74 5.32
N VAL A 64 12.47 12.75 5.93
CA VAL A 64 12.74 11.44 5.32
C VAL A 64 11.43 10.66 5.15
N PHE A 65 10.50 10.78 6.10
CA PHE A 65 9.18 10.15 6.00
C PHE A 65 8.33 10.69 4.84
N LEU A 66 8.56 11.94 4.39
CA LEU A 66 7.89 12.47 3.19
C LEU A 66 8.28 11.67 1.93
N PHE A 67 9.53 11.20 1.83
CA PHE A 67 9.95 10.35 0.72
C PHE A 67 9.25 8.99 0.78
N VAL A 68 9.06 8.42 1.97
CA VAL A 68 8.30 7.18 2.14
C VAL A 68 6.83 7.37 1.75
N PHE A 69 6.23 8.50 2.12
CA PHE A 69 4.87 8.88 1.71
C PHE A 69 4.76 8.94 0.17
N ILE A 70 5.69 9.65 -0.48
CA ILE A 70 5.74 9.77 -1.93
C ILE A 70 5.92 8.39 -2.59
N ALA A 71 6.84 7.55 -2.11
CA ALA A 71 7.04 6.20 -2.64
C ALA A 71 5.78 5.35 -2.54
N SER A 72 5.09 5.40 -1.39
CA SER A 72 3.88 4.64 -1.14
C SER A 72 2.76 5.00 -2.12
N ILE A 73 2.54 6.31 -2.35
CA ILE A 73 1.54 6.79 -3.33
C ILE A 73 1.93 6.41 -4.75
N LEU A 74 3.18 6.66 -5.14
CA LEU A 74 3.65 6.40 -6.51
C LEU A 74 3.69 4.90 -6.84
N ASN A 75 3.72 4.01 -5.86
CA ASN A 75 3.65 2.57 -6.06
C ASN A 75 2.25 2.01 -6.36
N ILE A 76 1.18 2.73 -6.00
CA ILE A 76 -0.20 2.26 -6.20
C ILE A 76 -0.50 2.09 -7.70
N LEU A 77 -0.10 3.07 -8.52
CA LEU A 77 -0.34 3.04 -9.96
C LEU A 77 0.36 1.87 -10.69
N PRO A 78 1.69 1.66 -10.57
CA PRO A 78 2.35 0.52 -11.20
C PRO A 78 1.87 -0.83 -10.65
N ALA A 79 1.49 -0.91 -9.37
CA ALA A 79 0.85 -2.11 -8.81
C ALA A 79 -0.47 -2.41 -9.55
N LYS A 80 -1.37 -1.42 -9.67
CA LYS A 80 -2.63 -1.55 -10.41
C LYS A 80 -2.42 -1.95 -11.88
N ILE A 81 -1.42 -1.37 -12.54
CA ILE A 81 -1.08 -1.69 -13.94
C ILE A 81 -0.63 -3.15 -14.09
N LEU A 82 0.09 -3.71 -13.10
CA LEU A 82 0.48 -5.11 -13.06
C LEU A 82 -0.75 -6.03 -12.95
N GLY A 83 -1.73 -5.64 -12.13
CA GLY A 83 -2.96 -6.40 -11.88
C GLY A 83 -4.05 -6.26 -12.94
N LYS A 84 -3.84 -5.47 -13.99
CA LYS A 84 -4.76 -5.35 -15.14
C LYS A 84 -4.71 -6.65 -15.95
N VAL A 85 -5.49 -7.63 -15.53
CA VAL A 85 -5.70 -8.94 -16.18
C VAL A 85 -7.18 -9.13 -16.52
N GLU A 86 -7.45 -9.72 -17.67
CA GLU A 86 -8.81 -10.15 -18.06
C GLU A 86 -9.15 -11.44 -17.32
N LEU A 87 -9.61 -11.28 -16.08
CA LEU A 87 -10.38 -12.29 -15.37
C LEU A 87 -11.85 -11.88 -15.54
N GLY A 88 -12.70 -12.79 -16.01
CA GLY A 88 -14.13 -12.52 -16.12
C GLY A 88 -14.66 -11.97 -14.79
N ARG A 89 -15.36 -10.84 -14.83
CA ARG A 89 -15.87 -10.18 -13.63
C ARG A 89 -16.84 -11.13 -12.94
N ILE A 90 -16.49 -11.60 -11.74
CA ILE A 90 -17.38 -12.42 -10.93
C ILE A 90 -18.45 -11.48 -10.37
N TRP A 91 -19.61 -11.40 -11.03
CA TRP A 91 -20.96 -10.89 -10.65
C TRP A 91 -21.15 -9.64 -9.75
N PHE A 92 -20.24 -9.29 -8.85
CA PHE A 92 -20.22 -8.08 -8.03
C PHE A 92 -18.85 -7.38 -8.15
N HIS A 93 -18.85 -6.05 -8.29
CA HIS A 93 -17.63 -5.27 -8.36
C HIS A 93 -16.82 -5.38 -7.05
N HIS A 94 -15.50 -5.52 -7.12
CA HIS A 94 -14.66 -5.73 -5.92
C HIS A 94 -14.75 -4.54 -4.97
N TYR A 95 -15.01 -3.33 -5.47
CA TYR A 95 -15.23 -2.16 -4.63
C TYR A 95 -16.45 -2.31 -3.69
N VAL A 96 -17.48 -3.08 -4.05
CA VAL A 96 -18.67 -3.28 -3.19
C VAL A 96 -18.29 -4.11 -1.97
N TYR A 97 -17.59 -5.23 -2.20
CA TYR A 97 -17.03 -6.04 -1.11
C TYR A 97 -16.04 -5.24 -0.28
N GLY A 98 -15.21 -4.42 -0.94
CA GLY A 98 -14.26 -3.56 -0.25
C GLY A 98 -14.93 -2.55 0.66
N PHE A 99 -15.98 -1.89 0.17
CA PHE A 99 -16.77 -0.94 0.96
C PHE A 99 -17.45 -1.65 2.14
N LEU A 100 -18.11 -2.78 1.90
CA LEU A 100 -18.79 -3.53 2.95
C LEU A 100 -17.82 -4.05 4.02
N ALA A 101 -16.71 -4.65 3.61
CA ALA A 101 -15.68 -5.15 4.53
C ALA A 101 -15.09 -4.00 5.38
N SER A 102 -14.77 -2.87 4.75
CA SER A 102 -14.27 -1.69 5.47
C SER A 102 -15.32 -1.10 6.41
N SER A 103 -16.56 -0.89 5.95
CA SER A 103 -17.63 -0.30 6.77
C SER A 103 -17.99 -1.16 7.98
N VAL A 104 -18.12 -2.48 7.80
CA VAL A 104 -18.39 -3.41 8.91
C VAL A 104 -17.23 -3.40 9.90
N SER A 105 -15.99 -3.46 9.41
CA SER A 105 -14.81 -3.46 10.28
C SER A 105 -14.65 -2.15 11.06
N PHE A 106 -14.90 -1.01 10.41
CA PHE A 106 -14.94 0.30 11.07
C PHE A 106 -16.04 0.37 12.13
N THR A 107 -17.23 -0.12 11.80
CA THR A 107 -18.38 -0.12 12.73
C THR A 107 -18.06 -0.96 13.96
N LEU A 108 -17.56 -2.18 13.76
CA LEU A 108 -17.12 -3.07 14.85
C LEU A 108 -16.02 -2.40 15.69
N MET A 109 -15.02 -1.78 15.06
CA MET A 109 -13.98 -1.05 15.79
C MET A 109 -14.57 0.12 16.58
N ALA A 110 -15.53 0.87 16.04
CA ALA A 110 -16.18 1.98 16.74
C ALA A 110 -16.98 1.51 17.97
N PHE A 111 -17.64 0.36 17.88
CA PHE A 111 -18.39 -0.19 19.01
C PHE A 111 -17.49 -0.80 20.09
N PHE A 112 -16.49 -1.60 19.69
CA PHE A 112 -15.67 -2.37 20.64
C PHE A 112 -14.41 -1.64 21.10
N ALA A 113 -13.94 -0.67 20.32
CA ALA A 113 -12.67 0.01 20.52
C ALA A 113 -12.73 1.48 20.01
N PRO A 114 -13.68 2.30 20.49
CA PRO A 114 -13.93 3.66 19.96
C PRO A 114 -12.71 4.58 20.01
N THR A 115 -11.86 4.44 21.04
CA THR A 115 -10.59 5.16 21.15
C THR A 115 -9.65 4.87 19.98
N TYR A 116 -9.72 3.66 19.39
CA TYR A 116 -8.89 3.25 18.27
C TYR A 116 -9.40 3.75 16.90
N VAL A 117 -10.67 4.18 16.80
CA VAL A 117 -11.21 4.79 15.58
C VAL A 117 -10.58 6.16 15.30
N LEU A 118 -10.25 6.92 16.34
CA LEU A 118 -9.50 8.17 16.19
C LEU A 118 -8.00 7.92 15.90
N VAL A 119 -7.52 6.73 16.26
CA VAL A 119 -6.13 6.27 16.16
C VAL A 119 -5.92 5.41 14.91
N PHE A 120 -6.91 5.38 14.01
CA PHE A 120 -6.91 4.65 12.74
C PHE A 120 -5.70 4.95 11.82
N LEU A 121 -5.02 6.05 12.10
CA LEU A 121 -3.83 6.54 11.40
C LEU A 121 -2.56 6.48 12.24
N ILE A 122 -2.62 6.01 13.49
CA ILE A 122 -1.53 6.09 14.48
C ILE A 122 -1.36 4.80 15.30
N PRO A 123 -0.96 3.66 14.70
CA PRO A 123 -0.75 2.41 15.45
C PRO A 123 0.29 2.51 16.57
N SER A 124 1.10 3.58 16.60
CA SER A 124 2.14 3.83 17.60
C SER A 124 1.64 4.46 18.91
N LEU A 125 0.37 4.90 18.99
CA LEU A 125 -0.20 5.35 20.27
C LEU A 125 -0.49 4.11 21.10
N CYS A 126 0.52 3.75 21.88
CA CYS A 126 0.60 2.67 22.85
C CYS A 126 -0.58 2.73 23.84
N PHE A 127 -1.77 2.30 23.43
CA PHE A 127 -2.79 1.92 24.38
C PHE A 127 -2.39 0.56 24.93
N GLN A 128 -2.37 0.44 26.26
CA GLN A 128 -2.22 -0.82 26.98
C GLN A 128 -3.43 -1.74 26.69
N ALA A 129 -3.56 -2.20 25.44
CA ALA A 129 -4.49 -3.26 25.11
C ALA A 129 -3.87 -4.59 25.53
N THR A 130 -4.69 -5.38 26.21
CA THR A 130 -4.36 -6.78 26.51
C THR A 130 -4.20 -7.56 25.19
N GLY A 131 -3.41 -8.65 25.19
CA GLY A 131 -3.02 -9.36 23.97
C GLY A 131 -4.18 -9.69 23.01
N LEU A 132 -5.32 -10.13 23.53
CA LEU A 132 -6.53 -10.44 22.73
C LEU A 132 -7.14 -9.20 22.05
N GLN A 133 -7.17 -8.05 22.72
CA GLN A 133 -7.69 -6.80 22.14
C GLN A 133 -6.81 -6.33 20.97
N MET A 134 -5.49 -6.48 21.08
CA MET A 134 -4.56 -6.14 20.00
C MET A 134 -4.80 -6.99 18.75
N PHE A 135 -5.02 -8.30 18.89
CA PHE A 135 -5.33 -9.16 17.75
C PHE A 135 -6.62 -8.75 17.03
N LEU A 136 -7.67 -8.40 17.77
CA LEU A 136 -8.93 -7.93 17.19
C LEU A 136 -8.75 -6.61 16.45
N ILE A 137 -7.99 -5.67 17.01
CA ILE A 137 -7.71 -4.38 16.37
C ILE A 137 -6.90 -4.57 15.09
N TYR A 138 -5.82 -5.34 15.11
CA TYR A 138 -5.03 -5.61 13.90
C TYR A 138 -5.82 -6.36 12.83
N SER A 139 -6.70 -7.28 13.22
CA SER A 139 -7.59 -7.96 12.29
C SER A 139 -8.58 -6.99 11.65
N ALA A 140 -9.20 -6.11 12.43
CA ALA A 140 -10.08 -5.08 11.91
C ALA A 140 -9.35 -4.11 10.97
N LEU A 141 -8.14 -3.66 11.33
CA LEU A 141 -7.29 -2.84 10.46
C LEU A 141 -6.95 -3.56 9.15
N PHE A 142 -6.61 -4.85 9.21
CA PHE A 142 -6.36 -5.67 8.03
C PHE A 142 -7.56 -5.67 7.09
N PHE A 143 -8.79 -5.86 7.61
CA PHE A 143 -10.00 -5.83 6.79
C PHE A 143 -10.31 -4.45 6.22
N VAL A 144 -10.05 -3.37 6.96
CA VAL A 144 -10.22 -2.02 6.41
C VAL A 144 -9.21 -1.72 5.31
N TYR A 145 -7.91 -1.98 5.52
CA TYR A 145 -6.92 -1.75 4.48
C TYR A 145 -7.12 -2.69 3.29
N GLY A 146 -7.57 -3.92 3.54
CA GLY A 146 -7.96 -4.88 2.51
C GLY A 146 -9.16 -4.37 1.70
N GLY A 147 -10.19 -3.85 2.38
CA GLY A 147 -11.34 -3.28 1.71
C GLY A 147 -11.02 -2.02 0.91
N LEU A 148 -10.20 -1.11 1.47
CA LEU A 148 -9.67 0.06 0.76
C LEU A 148 -8.84 -0.33 -0.48
N THR A 149 -8.07 -1.41 -0.38
CA THR A 149 -7.29 -1.95 -1.52
C THR A 149 -8.20 -2.34 -2.67
N LEU A 150 -9.32 -3.04 -2.39
CA LEU A 150 -10.32 -3.41 -3.39
C LEU A 150 -11.01 -2.17 -4.01
N VAL A 151 -11.34 -1.18 -3.18
CA VAL A 151 -11.92 0.09 -3.66
C VAL A 151 -10.95 0.85 -4.56
N ILE A 152 -9.66 0.90 -4.23
CA ILE A 152 -8.62 1.57 -5.04
C ILE A 152 -8.40 0.83 -6.37
N ASP A 153 -8.38 -0.49 -6.33
CA ASP A 153 -8.25 -1.34 -7.52
C ASP A 153 -9.40 -1.08 -8.50
N ASP A 154 -10.64 -0.95 -8.00
CA ASP A 154 -11.84 -0.69 -8.80
C ASP A 154 -12.31 0.78 -8.79
N ILE A 155 -11.46 1.75 -8.40
CA ILE A 155 -11.86 3.16 -8.19
C ILE A 155 -12.53 3.84 -9.40
N ARG A 156 -12.27 3.35 -10.62
CA ARG A 156 -12.90 3.87 -11.85
C ARG A 156 -14.36 3.46 -11.96
N ASP A 157 -14.70 2.28 -11.45
CA ASP A 157 -16.07 1.75 -11.46
C ASP A 157 -16.91 2.40 -10.33
N VAL A 158 -16.28 3.06 -9.35
CA VAL A 158 -16.97 3.70 -8.21
C VAL A 158 -17.71 4.97 -8.62
N SER A 159 -17.14 5.78 -9.52
CA SER A 159 -17.75 7.04 -9.94
C SER A 159 -17.15 7.57 -11.25
N GLU A 160 -18.02 7.97 -12.18
CA GLU A 160 -17.61 8.66 -13.42
C GLU A 160 -16.84 9.96 -13.16
N ARG A 161 -17.15 10.67 -12.06
CA ARG A 161 -16.42 11.88 -11.68
C ARG A 161 -14.98 11.56 -11.31
N LEU A 162 -14.77 10.45 -10.58
CA LEU A 162 -13.43 9.99 -10.24
C LEU A 162 -12.67 9.53 -11.48
N ASP A 163 -13.34 8.87 -12.43
CA ASP A 163 -12.70 8.47 -13.69
C ASP A 163 -12.19 9.68 -14.48
N LYS A 164 -13.02 10.73 -14.63
CA LYS A 164 -12.61 12.00 -15.27
C LYS A 164 -11.43 12.68 -14.54
N ILE A 165 -11.40 12.64 -13.20
CA ILE A 165 -10.29 13.19 -12.41
C ILE A 165 -9.01 12.36 -12.62
N LEU A 166 -9.13 11.03 -12.63
CA LEU A 166 -8.02 10.11 -12.85
C LEU A 166 -7.44 10.27 -14.24
N ASP A 167 -8.25 10.50 -15.26
CA ASP A 167 -7.76 10.75 -16.61
C ASP A 167 -7.03 12.09 -16.72
N LYS A 168 -7.51 13.16 -16.05
CA LYS A 168 -6.76 14.42 -15.93
C LYS A 168 -5.42 14.23 -15.22
N LEU A 169 -5.41 13.49 -14.11
CA LEU A 169 -4.18 13.15 -13.37
C LEU A 169 -3.22 12.32 -14.23
N LYS A 170 -3.75 11.38 -15.01
CA LYS A 170 -2.99 10.53 -15.94
C LYS A 170 -2.28 11.37 -17.01
N ILE A 171 -2.98 12.33 -17.62
CA ILE A 171 -2.40 13.25 -18.61
C ILE A 171 -1.30 14.11 -17.97
N ARG A 172 -1.55 14.65 -16.77
CA ARG A 172 -0.54 15.44 -16.04
C ARG A 172 0.68 14.61 -15.66
N ALA A 173 0.46 13.38 -15.19
CA ALA A 173 1.54 12.45 -14.86
C ALA A 173 2.37 12.08 -16.08
N TYR A 174 1.74 11.92 -17.25
CA TYR A 174 2.46 11.69 -18.51
C TYR A 174 3.34 12.89 -18.89
N LYS A 175 2.80 14.12 -18.84
CA LYS A 175 3.56 15.35 -19.10
C LYS A 175 4.76 15.52 -18.16
N SER A 176 4.60 15.14 -16.88
CA SER A 176 5.64 15.23 -15.85
C SER A 176 6.39 13.91 -15.59
N SER A 177 6.30 12.95 -16.51
CA SER A 177 6.73 11.56 -16.28
C SER A 177 8.21 11.41 -15.91
N LYS A 178 9.11 12.18 -16.54
CA LYS A 178 10.54 12.19 -16.19
C LYS A 178 10.79 12.66 -14.75
N ILE A 179 10.07 13.68 -14.30
CA ILE A 179 10.19 14.22 -12.94
C ILE A 179 9.63 13.21 -11.93
N LEU A 180 8.44 12.68 -12.21
CA LEU A 180 7.83 11.65 -11.36
C LEU A 180 8.71 10.41 -11.24
N GLN A 181 9.37 9.97 -12.30
CA GLN A 181 10.28 8.83 -12.26
C GLN A 181 11.51 9.09 -11.38
N LYS A 182 12.12 10.28 -11.48
CA LYS A 182 13.24 10.67 -10.62
C LYS A 182 12.81 10.75 -9.16
N MET A 183 11.67 11.38 -8.89
CA MET A 183 11.09 11.44 -7.54
C MET A 183 10.79 10.04 -7.01
N HIS A 184 10.18 9.17 -7.83
CA HIS A 184 9.87 7.79 -7.46
C HIS A 184 11.14 7.02 -7.13
N LEU A 185 12.19 7.14 -7.94
CA LEU A 185 13.49 6.47 -7.72
C LEU A 185 14.12 6.90 -6.41
N ILE A 186 14.28 8.21 -6.19
CA ILE A 186 14.87 8.76 -4.96
C ILE A 186 14.04 8.32 -3.76
N SER A 187 12.71 8.42 -3.86
CA SER A 187 11.80 8.04 -2.78
C SER A 187 11.89 6.56 -2.43
N CYS A 188 12.02 5.68 -3.43
CA CYS A 188 12.18 4.25 -3.20
C CYS A 188 13.53 3.91 -2.56
N LEU A 189 14.62 4.54 -3.00
CA LEU A 189 15.94 4.35 -2.38
C LEU A 189 15.92 4.78 -0.91
N VAL A 190 15.37 5.97 -0.63
CA VAL A 190 15.20 6.45 0.75
C VAL A 190 14.34 5.49 1.57
N THR A 191 13.25 4.97 0.99
CA THR A 191 12.38 4.00 1.68
C THR A 191 13.12 2.71 2.05
N VAL A 192 13.99 2.19 1.16
CA VAL A 192 14.85 1.03 1.47
C VAL A 192 15.82 1.38 2.60
N CYS A 193 16.48 2.54 2.56
CA CYS A 193 17.38 2.97 3.62
C CYS A 193 16.65 3.08 4.98
N VAL A 194 15.47 3.68 5.01
CA VAL A 194 14.63 3.79 6.22
C VAL A 194 14.30 2.40 6.77
N SER A 195 13.87 1.48 5.90
CA SER A 195 13.58 0.10 6.30
C SER A 195 14.81 -0.59 6.92
N LEU A 196 15.97 -0.48 6.29
CA LEU A 196 17.22 -1.05 6.83
C LEU A 196 17.63 -0.42 8.16
N SER A 197 17.47 0.89 8.31
CA SER A 197 17.72 1.58 9.58
C SER A 197 16.78 1.10 10.69
N LEU A 198 15.50 0.84 10.38
CA LEU A 198 14.55 0.26 11.34
C LEU A 198 14.97 -1.15 11.75
N TYR A 199 15.40 -1.99 10.79
CA TYR A 199 15.92 -3.32 11.12
C TYR A 199 17.16 -3.26 12.01
N ALA A 200 18.10 -2.37 11.72
CA ALA A 200 19.28 -2.16 12.55
C ALA A 200 18.90 -1.75 13.99
N SER A 201 17.92 -0.84 14.14
CA SER A 201 17.41 -0.44 15.45
C SER A 201 16.75 -1.59 16.22
N ILE A 202 16.00 -2.47 15.54
CA ILE A 202 15.41 -3.66 16.16
C ILE A 202 16.51 -4.62 16.63
N MET A 203 17.54 -4.85 15.82
CA MET A 203 18.66 -5.72 16.18
C MET A 203 19.40 -5.19 17.40
N GLU A 204 19.69 -3.89 17.46
CA GLU A 204 20.33 -3.24 18.60
C GLU A 204 19.51 -3.40 19.89
N LYS A 205 18.19 -3.15 19.82
CA LYS A 205 17.29 -3.31 20.98
C LYS A 205 17.21 -4.77 21.47
N ASN A 206 17.18 -5.73 20.55
CA ASN A 206 17.14 -7.15 20.89
C ASN A 206 18.47 -7.65 21.50
N MET A 207 19.61 -7.02 21.19
CA MET A 207 20.88 -7.32 21.88
C MET A 207 20.91 -6.78 23.32
N GLN A 208 20.12 -5.75 23.63
CA GLN A 208 20.05 -5.13 24.95
C GLN A 208 18.94 -5.71 25.84
N SER A 209 17.97 -6.44 25.27
CA SER A 209 16.81 -6.99 25.99
C SER A 209 16.51 -8.41 25.53
N ASP A 210 16.45 -9.36 26.48
CA ASP A 210 16.20 -10.79 26.22
C ASP A 210 14.75 -11.13 25.81
N MET A 211 13.84 -10.14 25.70
CA MET A 211 12.42 -10.39 25.38
C MET A 211 11.97 -9.70 24.10
N TRP A 212 11.44 -10.50 23.17
CA TRP A 212 10.69 -10.00 22.03
C TRP A 212 9.34 -9.42 22.48
N THR A 213 9.19 -8.11 22.40
CA THR A 213 7.91 -7.45 22.67
C THR A 213 7.01 -7.49 21.42
N ILE A 214 5.69 -7.45 21.61
CA ILE A 214 4.71 -7.30 20.51
C ILE A 214 5.01 -6.05 19.67
N GLN A 215 5.56 -5.01 20.30
CA GLN A 215 6.02 -3.81 19.63
C GLN A 215 7.14 -4.09 18.63
N ASN A 216 8.11 -4.95 18.96
CA ASN A 216 9.16 -5.36 18.03
C ASN A 216 8.59 -6.12 16.82
N ILE A 217 7.55 -6.95 17.01
CA ILE A 217 6.86 -7.65 15.92
C ILE A 217 6.16 -6.65 14.99
N SER A 218 5.41 -5.69 15.54
CA SER A 218 4.72 -4.66 14.74
C SER A 218 5.72 -3.80 13.95
N THR A 219 6.83 -3.41 14.59
CA THR A 219 7.89 -2.62 13.95
C THR A 219 8.57 -3.41 12.84
N THR A 220 8.80 -4.71 13.05
CA THR A 220 9.34 -5.63 12.03
C THR A 220 8.39 -5.74 10.83
N PHE A 221 7.09 -5.85 11.08
CA PHE A 221 6.09 -5.88 10.01
C PHE A 221 6.08 -4.59 9.19
N PHE A 222 6.13 -3.43 9.85
CA PHE A 222 6.25 -2.14 9.15
C PHE A 222 7.56 -2.00 8.38
N ALA A 223 8.70 -2.37 8.97
CA ALA A 223 9.99 -2.36 8.30
C ALA A 223 9.98 -3.27 7.05
N THR A 224 9.37 -4.46 7.15
CA THR A 224 9.17 -5.38 6.03
C THR A 224 8.30 -4.74 4.95
N SER A 225 7.19 -4.11 5.35
CA SER A 225 6.29 -3.42 4.43
C SER A 225 7.01 -2.31 3.67
N LEU A 226 7.81 -1.49 4.35
CA LEU A 226 8.64 -0.46 3.73
C LEU A 226 9.66 -1.05 2.76
N LEU A 227 10.30 -2.17 3.12
CA LEU A 227 11.25 -2.85 2.25
C LEU A 227 10.58 -3.30 0.96
N ILE A 228 9.42 -3.96 1.06
CA ILE A 228 8.63 -4.41 -0.10
C ILE A 228 8.22 -3.20 -0.95
N THR A 229 7.75 -2.11 -0.35
CA THR A 229 7.40 -0.85 -1.04
C THR A 229 8.61 -0.29 -1.80
N GLY A 230 9.76 -0.16 -1.16
CA GLY A 230 10.98 0.35 -1.78
C GLY A 230 11.45 -0.55 -2.94
N LEU A 231 11.60 -1.85 -2.70
CA LEU A 231 12.09 -2.81 -3.69
C LEU A 231 11.13 -2.96 -4.89
N TRP A 232 9.82 -3.01 -4.63
CA TRP A 232 8.82 -3.04 -5.70
C TRP A 232 8.89 -1.78 -6.56
N GLY A 233 8.97 -0.61 -5.94
CA GLY A 233 9.07 0.65 -6.67
C GLY A 233 10.31 0.72 -7.56
N LEU A 234 11.47 0.30 -7.05
CA LEU A 234 12.70 0.18 -7.85
C LEU A 234 12.51 -0.77 -9.04
N ARG A 235 11.89 -1.94 -8.82
CA ARG A 235 11.58 -2.89 -9.89
C ARG A 235 10.62 -2.28 -10.92
N ALA A 236 9.60 -1.55 -10.48
CA ALA A 236 8.62 -0.93 -11.35
C ALA A 236 9.22 0.16 -12.24
N ILE A 237 10.15 0.95 -11.68
CA ILE A 237 10.92 1.96 -12.42
C ILE A 237 11.82 1.28 -13.45
N LYS A 238 12.56 0.24 -13.07
CA LYS A 238 13.43 -0.53 -13.99
C LYS A 238 12.63 -1.15 -15.13
N ALA A 239 11.44 -1.69 -14.84
CA ALA A 239 10.53 -2.26 -15.82
C ALA A 239 9.77 -1.22 -16.67
N LYS A 240 9.96 0.10 -16.40
CA LYS A 240 9.28 1.21 -17.09
C LYS A 240 7.75 1.06 -17.13
N TYR A 241 7.14 0.47 -16.08
CA TYR A 241 5.68 0.26 -16.05
C TYR A 241 4.89 1.56 -16.24
N TRP A 242 5.45 2.68 -15.78
CA TRP A 242 4.95 4.04 -15.94
C TRP A 242 4.85 4.53 -17.40
N PHE A 243 5.60 3.97 -18.34
CA PHE A 243 5.76 4.60 -19.66
C PHE A 243 5.07 3.79 -20.74
N ILE A 244 5.39 2.50 -20.85
CA ILE A 244 4.92 1.66 -21.95
C ILE A 244 3.39 1.56 -21.92
N LYS A 245 2.83 1.28 -20.74
CA LYS A 245 1.40 0.98 -20.61
C LYS A 245 0.53 2.24 -20.51
N LEU A 246 1.08 3.31 -19.93
CA LEU A 246 0.44 4.62 -19.84
C LEU A 246 0.36 5.29 -21.22
N TYR A 247 1.42 5.18 -22.03
CA TYR A 247 1.44 5.59 -23.43
C TYR A 247 0.45 4.78 -24.27
N GLN A 248 0.46 3.45 -24.16
CA GLN A 248 -0.51 2.58 -24.85
C GLN A 248 -1.96 2.92 -24.49
N ASP A 249 -2.25 3.16 -23.21
CA ASP A 249 -3.60 3.53 -22.80
C ASP A 249 -3.96 4.99 -23.19
N LEU A 250 -2.98 5.89 -23.38
CA LEU A 250 -3.21 7.27 -23.87
C LEU A 250 -3.44 7.32 -25.39
N ALA A 251 -2.67 6.57 -26.17
CA ALA A 251 -2.86 6.45 -27.62
C ALA A 251 -4.26 5.90 -27.98
N ARG A 252 -4.87 5.09 -27.10
CA ARG A 252 -6.27 4.65 -27.24
C ARG A 252 -7.31 5.73 -26.91
N LEU A 253 -6.96 6.72 -26.10
CA LEU A 253 -7.83 7.82 -25.66
C LEU A 253 -7.71 9.07 -26.56
N GLU A 254 -6.64 9.17 -27.35
CA GLU A 254 -6.36 10.27 -28.28
C GLU A 254 -7.54 10.60 -29.24
N PRO A 255 -8.25 9.63 -29.86
CA PRO A 255 -9.40 9.97 -30.71
C PRO A 255 -10.61 10.52 -29.94
N VAL A 256 -10.73 10.23 -28.63
CA VAL A 256 -11.85 10.71 -27.79
C VAL A 256 -11.58 12.12 -27.27
N LEU A 257 -10.31 12.46 -27.04
CA LEU A 257 -9.89 13.77 -26.55
C LEU A 257 -9.83 14.85 -27.63
N GLN A 258 -9.84 14.50 -28.92
CA GLN A 258 -9.92 15.48 -30.02
C GLN A 258 -11.31 16.12 -30.17
N HIS A 259 -12.32 15.63 -29.44
CA HIS A 259 -13.70 16.09 -29.49
C HIS A 259 -14.20 16.75 -28.19
N ILE A 260 -13.30 17.04 -27.24
CA ILE A 260 -13.57 17.76 -25.99
C ILE A 260 -12.77 19.06 -26.00
#